data_AF-J9F1J6-F1
#
_entry.id   AF-J9F1J6-F1
#
_cell.length_a   1.000
_cell.length_b   1.000
_cell.length_c   1.000
_cell.angle_alpha   90.00
_cell.angle_beta   90.00
_cell.angle_gamma   90.00
#
_symmetry.space_group_name_H-M   'P 1'
#
loop_
_entity.id
_entity.type
_entity.pdbx_description
1 polymer ?
#
loop_
_entity_poly.entity_id
_entity_poly.type
_entity_poly.pdbx_seq_one_letter_code
_entity_poly.pdbx_strand_id
1 'polypeptide(L)' 'MNQIFFLSSAQMWCGHSRPAALIRQVLTDQHAPLRLRVNGVVVNQPLFAEAFKCPPNSPMNPISKCSLW' A
#
# COMPACT_ATOMS: atom_id res chain seq x y z
N MET A 1 3.00 -9.79 -16.97
CA MET A 1 4.13 -9.82 -16.01
C MET A 1 3.99 -8.81 -14.87
N ASN A 2 3.46 -7.60 -15.11
CA ASN A 2 3.47 -6.52 -14.09
C ASN A 2 2.61 -6.78 -12.84
N GLN A 3 1.47 -7.47 -12.93
CA GLN A 3 0.62 -7.74 -11.76
C GLN A 3 1.29 -8.63 -10.71
N ILE A 4 2.09 -9.62 -11.14
CA ILE A 4 2.76 -10.57 -10.24
C ILE A 4 3.79 -9.85 -9.36
N PHE A 5 4.49 -8.85 -9.91
CA PHE A 5 5.43 -8.04 -9.13
C PHE A 5 4.75 -7.34 -7.95
N PHE A 6 3.60 -6.70 -8.18
CA PHE A 6 2.85 -6.03 -7.13
C PHE A 6 2.23 -7.04 -6.14
N LEU A 7 1.76 -8.20 -6.62
CA LEU A 7 1.24 -9.26 -5.77
C LEU A 7 2.30 -9.86 -4.85
N SER A 8 3.50 -10.18 -5.38
CA SER A 8 4.59 -10.73 -4.56
C SER A 8 5.08 -9.72 -3.53
N SER A 9 5.19 -8.44 -3.90
CA SER A 9 5.51 -7.35 -2.97
C SER A 9 4.46 -7.23 -1.86
N ALA A 10 3.18 -7.28 -2.19
CA ALA A 10 2.08 -7.23 -1.22
C ALA A 10 2.09 -8.45 -0.28
N GLN A 11 2.36 -9.65 -0.81
CA GLN A 11 2.40 -10.89 -0.04
C GLN A 11 3.48 -10.88 1.05
N MET A 12 4.63 -10.21 0.83
CA MET A 12 5.65 -10.06 1.87
C MET A 12 5.16 -9.33 3.12
N TRP A 13 4.13 -8.49 3.00
CA TRP A 13 3.54 -7.72 4.10
C TRP A 13 2.22 -8.31 4.61
N CYS A 14 1.86 -9.52 4.17
CA CYS A 14 0.64 -10.16 4.62
C CYS A 14 0.73 -10.51 6.12
N GLY A 15 -0.18 -9.96 6.92
CA GLY A 15 -0.23 -10.20 8.35
C GLY A 15 -1.29 -9.35 9.04
N HIS A 16 -1.53 -9.65 10.32
CA HIS A 16 -2.52 -8.94 11.14
C HIS A 16 -2.01 -8.77 12.56
N SER A 17 -2.35 -7.62 13.16
CA SER A 17 -1.96 -7.27 14.53
C SER A 17 -3.19 -7.27 15.43
N ARG A 18 -3.06 -7.71 16.69
CA ARG A 18 -4.11 -7.52 17.70
C ARG A 18 -4.37 -6.02 17.90
N PRO A 19 -5.60 -5.57 18.17
CA PRO A 19 -5.91 -4.14 18.28
C PRO A 19 -5.00 -3.38 19.25
N ALA A 20 -4.73 -3.93 20.44
CA ALA A 20 -3.82 -3.32 21.42
C ALA A 20 -2.37 -3.21 20.91
N ALA A 21 -1.90 -4.22 20.17
CA ALA A 21 -0.58 -4.20 19.56
C ALA A 21 -0.50 -3.18 18.41
N LEU A 22 -1.56 -3.03 17.63
CA LEU A 22 -1.65 -2.02 16.57
C LEU A 22 -1.63 -0.60 17.15
N ILE A 23 -2.37 -0.34 18.22
CA ILE A 23 -2.34 0.96 18.91
C ILE A 23 -0.93 1.26 19.40
N ARG A 24 -0.29 0.29 20.09
CA ARG A 24 1.10 0.46 20.53
C ARG A 24 2.03 0.74 19.35
N GLN A 25 1.93 -0.03 18.27
CA GLN A 25 2.74 0.16 17.07
C GLN A 25 2.60 1.59 16.53
N VAL A 26 1.37 2.08 16.34
CA VAL A 26 1.12 3.44 15.83
C VAL A 26 1.76 4.52 16.71
N LEU A 27 1.88 4.28 18.02
CA LEU A 27 2.44 5.25 18.96
C LEU A 27 3.96 5.16 19.12
N THR A 28 4.56 3.99 18.91
CA THR A 28 5.98 3.74 19.27
C THR A 28 6.87 3.32 18.10
N ASP A 29 6.29 2.84 17.00
CA ASP A 29 7.03 2.34 15.84
C ASP A 29 7.07 3.42 14.75
N GLN A 30 8.25 3.68 14.20
CA GLN A 30 8.43 4.63 13.10
C GLN A 30 7.90 4.09 11.77
N HIS A 31 7.62 2.79 11.70
CA HIS A 31 7.13 2.12 10.52
C HIS A 31 5.60 2.15 10.42
N ALA A 32 5.12 2.43 9.20
CA ALA A 32 3.69 2.31 8.90
C ALA A 32 3.17 0.87 9.13
N PRO A 33 1.91 0.71 9.58
CA PRO A 33 1.23 -0.58 9.65
C PRO A 33 1.25 -1.36 8.34
N LEU A 34 1.23 -2.70 8.43
CA LEU A 34 1.40 -3.63 7.30
C LEU A 34 0.56 -3.29 6.07
N ARG A 35 -0.76 -3.07 6.25
CA ARG A 35 -1.66 -2.73 5.14
C ARG A 35 -1.29 -1.40 4.46
N LEU A 36 -0.83 -0.42 5.23
CA LEU A 36 -0.44 0.89 4.72
C LEU A 36 0.91 0.85 4.01
N ARG A 37 1.79 -0.09 4.37
CA ARG A 37 3.05 -0.33 3.62
C ARG A 37 2.82 -0.81 2.20
N VAL A 38 1.72 -1.53 1.96
CA VAL A 38 1.33 -1.95 0.61
C VAL A 38 0.53 -0.83 -0.04
N ASN A 39 -0.66 -0.54 0.50
CA ASN A 39 -1.62 0.33 -0.17
C ASN A 39 -1.13 1.78 -0.29
N GLY A 40 -0.47 2.30 0.75
CA GLY A 40 0.06 3.66 0.76
C GLY A 40 1.19 3.89 -0.24
N VAL A 41 1.89 2.82 -0.64
CA VAL A 41 2.93 2.89 -1.67
C VAL A 41 2.31 2.75 -3.06
N VAL A 42 1.56 1.67 -3.31
CA VAL A 42 1.08 1.36 -4.67
C VAL A 42 0.05 2.36 -5.19
N VAL A 43 -0.68 3.05 -4.32
CA VAL A 43 -1.64 4.12 -4.69
C VAL A 43 -0.95 5.30 -5.40
N ASN A 44 0.33 5.53 -5.10
CA ASN A 44 1.15 6.57 -5.69
C ASN A 44 1.86 6.11 -6.98
N GLN A 45 1.70 4.86 -7.41
CA GLN A 45 2.39 4.27 -8.55
C GLN A 45 1.45 4.16 -9.77
N PRO A 46 1.63 4.98 -10.83
CA PRO A 46 0.79 4.89 -12.03
C PRO A 46 0.79 3.50 -12.68
N LEU A 47 1.95 2.83 -12.67
CA LEU A 47 2.10 1.47 -13.21
C LEU A 47 1.26 0.42 -12.47
N PHE A 48 0.96 0.63 -11.19
CA PHE A 48 0.05 -0.23 -10.45
C PHE A 48 -1.38 -0.07 -10.98
N ALA A 49 -1.85 1.18 -11.10
CA ALA A 49 -3.19 1.46 -11.61
C ALA A 49 -3.38 0.93 -13.04
N GLU A 50 -2.36 1.02 -13.89
CA GLU A 50 -2.37 0.42 -15.23
C GLU A 50 -2.42 -1.11 -15.17
N ALA A 51 -1.53 -1.73 -14.39
CA ALA A 51 -1.45 -3.18 -14.29
C ALA A 51 -2.76 -3.81 -13.80
N PHE A 52 -3.46 -3.18 -12.85
CA PHE A 52 -4.73 -3.65 -12.30
C PHE A 52 -5.97 -2.99 -12.91
N LYS A 53 -5.79 -2.14 -13.93
CA LYS A 53 -6.86 -1.39 -14.60
C LYS A 53 -7.77 -0.64 -13.62
N CYS A 54 -7.17 0.00 -12.60
CA CYS A 54 -7.89 0.77 -11.61
C CYS A 54 -8.52 2.02 -12.24
N PRO A 55 -9.84 2.22 -12.14
CA PRO A 55 -10.50 3.41 -12.68
C PRO A 55 -9.92 4.70 -12.10
N PRO A 56 -9.93 5.81 -12.85
CA PRO A 56 -9.57 7.12 -12.31
C PRO A 56 -10.39 7.46 -11.08
N ASN A 57 -9.75 8.07 -10.08
CA ASN A 57 -10.37 8.46 -8.81
C ASN A 57 -10.90 7.30 -7.95
N SER A 58 -10.50 6.05 -8.25
CA SER A 58 -10.74 4.92 -7.35
C SER A 58 -9.80 4.97 -6.13
N PRO A 59 -10.11 4.27 -5.02
CA PRO A 59 -9.27 4.30 -3.82
C PRO A 59 -7.79 3.95 -4.04
N MET A 60 -7.50 3.12 -5.05
CA MET A 60 -6.14 2.69 -5.40
C MET A 60 -5.56 3.44 -6.62
N ASN A 61 -6.29 4.43 -7.16
CA ASN A 61 -5.83 5.32 -8.22
C ASN A 61 -6.43 6.74 -8.04
N PRO A 62 -6.06 7.46 -6.96
CA PRO A 62 -6.51 8.82 -6.72
C PRO A 62 -5.89 9.79 -7.72
N ILE A 63 -6.53 10.96 -7.84
CA ILE A 63 -6.08 12.05 -8.71
C ILE A 63 -4.75 12.61 -8.20
N SER A 64 -4.66 12.89 -6.90
CA SER A 64 -3.43 13.37 -6.25
C SER A 64 -2.53 12.18 -5.88
N LYS A 65 -1.31 12.17 -6.41
CA LYS A 65 -0.27 11.19 -6.09
C LYS A 65 0.98 11.91 -5.58
N CYS A 66 1.66 11.34 -4.61
CA CYS A 66 2.90 11.86 -4.05
C CYS A 66 4.13 11.29 -4.78
N SER A 67 5.10 12.14 -5.12
CA SER A 67 6.44 11.74 -5.61
C SER A 67 7.49 12.60 -4.93
N LEU A 68 8.60 12.00 -4.52
CA LEU A 68 9.65 12.70 -3.74
C LEU A 68 11.06 12.48 -4.29
N TRP A 69 11.33 11.29 -4.81
CA TRP A 69 12.59 10.93 -5.47
C TRP A 69 12.47 11.18 -6.97
#